data_AF-A0A151AJE9-F1
#
_entry.id   AF-A0A151AJE9-F1
#
_cell.length_a   1.000
_cell.length_b   1.000
_cell.length_c   1.000
_cell.angle_alpha   90.00
_cell.angle_beta   90.00
_cell.angle_gamma   90.00
#
_symmetry.space_group_name_H-M   'P 1'
#
loop_
_entity.id
_entity.type
_entity.pdbx_description
1 polymer ?
#
loop_
_entity_poly.entity_id
_entity_poly.type
_entity_poly.pdbx_seq_one_letter_code
_entity_poly.pdbx_strand_id
1 'polypeptide(L)'
;MLTDDELAGICDLFGALTREEFERARSELAYRQGEEPGPEGRIEEARSAYALVEHEGLVLAGPAAFPTLPEGASDLPHILDVPEREVDREAAGKTVLRRLSAEDDPDLAREVSYDLEAWAPVDASAVRDDEQERL
;
A
#
# COMPACT_ATOMS: atom_id res chain seq x y z
N MET A 1 -11.06 12.47 5.70
CA MET A 1 -9.69 11.89 5.74
C MET A 1 -9.76 10.47 5.24
N LEU A 2 -8.88 10.09 4.31
CA LEU A 2 -8.89 8.79 3.66
C LEU A 2 -8.46 7.65 4.59
N THR A 3 -9.17 6.53 4.52
CA THR A 3 -8.80 5.25 5.17
C THR A 3 -7.63 4.57 4.45
N ASP A 4 -7.09 3.50 5.05
CA ASP A 4 -6.01 2.71 4.44
C ASP A 4 -6.46 2.07 3.14
N ASP A 5 -7.68 1.53 3.13
CA ASP A 5 -8.33 0.97 1.95
C ASP A 5 -8.59 2.01 0.86
N GLU A 6 -8.93 3.25 1.24
CA GLU A 6 -9.12 4.34 0.28
C GLU A 6 -7.81 4.81 -0.35
N LEU A 7 -6.73 4.88 0.44
CA LEU A 7 -5.39 5.17 -0.06
C LEU A 7 -4.90 4.06 -1.00
N ALA A 8 -5.11 2.81 -0.62
CA ALA A 8 -4.81 1.66 -1.45
C ALA A 8 -5.66 1.66 -2.73
N GLY A 9 -6.95 2.01 -2.65
CA GLY A 9 -7.85 2.14 -3.79
C GLY A 9 -7.43 3.22 -4.79
N ILE A 10 -6.89 4.34 -4.32
CA ILE A 10 -6.27 5.34 -5.20
C ILE A 10 -5.05 4.74 -5.91
N CYS A 11 -4.15 4.04 -5.21
CA CYS A 11 -2.99 3.43 -5.86
C CYS A 11 -3.40 2.34 -6.87
N ASP A 12 -4.38 1.51 -6.51
CA ASP A 12 -4.91 0.42 -7.33
C ASP A 12 -5.51 0.93 -8.65
N LEU A 13 -6.17 2.10 -8.63
CA LEU A 13 -6.70 2.76 -9.84
C LEU A 13 -5.64 3.03 -10.91
N PHE A 14 -4.38 3.22 -10.51
CA PHE A 14 -3.25 3.44 -11.41
C PHE A 14 -2.31 2.24 -11.49
N GLY A 15 -2.60 1.15 -10.76
CA GLY A 15 -1.68 0.05 -10.48
C GLY A 15 -0.50 0.45 -9.59
N ALA A 16 0.15 1.58 -9.87
CA ALA A 16 1.20 2.17 -9.05
C ALA A 16 1.38 3.68 -9.32
N LEU A 17 1.70 4.43 -8.26
CA LEU A 17 1.99 5.87 -8.34
C LEU A 17 3.39 6.17 -7.79
N THR A 18 4.08 7.14 -8.36
CA THR A 18 5.22 7.75 -7.62
C THR A 18 4.69 8.47 -6.38
N ARG A 19 5.58 8.76 -5.42
CA ARG A 19 5.19 9.49 -4.21
C ARG A 19 4.56 10.86 -4.52
N GLU A 20 5.13 11.60 -5.48
CA GLU A 20 4.64 12.91 -5.91
C GLU A 20 3.27 12.81 -6.58
N GLU A 21 3.07 11.85 -7.49
CA GLU A 21 1.78 11.63 -8.14
C GLU A 21 0.70 11.24 -7.13
N PHE A 22 1.06 10.44 -6.13
CA PHE A 22 0.11 10.02 -5.09
C PHE A 22 -0.31 11.18 -4.19
N GLU A 23 0.63 12.05 -3.79
CA GLU A 23 0.32 13.28 -3.06
C GLU A 23 -0.53 14.24 -3.89
N ARG A 24 -0.25 14.35 -5.19
CA ARG A 24 -1.07 15.13 -6.12
C ARG A 24 -2.48 14.56 -6.25
N ALA A 25 -2.63 13.24 -6.35
CA ALA A 25 -3.93 12.57 -6.42
C ALA A 25 -4.78 12.83 -5.16
N ARG A 26 -4.17 12.71 -3.98
CA ARG A 26 -4.83 13.05 -2.70
C ARG A 26 -5.26 14.52 -2.66
N SER A 27 -4.39 15.43 -3.12
CA SER A 27 -4.67 16.87 -3.12
C SER A 27 -5.81 17.23 -4.07
N GLU A 28 -5.81 16.66 -5.28
CA GLU A 28 -6.88 16.86 -6.26
C GLU A 28 -8.23 16.32 -5.75
N LEU A 29 -8.22 15.12 -5.17
CA LEU A 29 -9.44 14.52 -4.61
C LEU A 29 -10.02 15.38 -3.48
N ALA A 30 -9.18 15.81 -2.54
CA ALA A 30 -9.59 16.67 -1.44
C ALA A 30 -10.15 18.01 -1.93
N TYR A 31 -9.48 18.63 -2.91
CA TYR A 31 -9.97 19.87 -3.54
C TYR A 31 -11.37 19.69 -4.13
N ARG A 32 -11.63 18.58 -4.85
CA ARG A 32 -12.94 18.28 -5.44
C ARG A 32 -14.03 18.01 -4.40
N GLN A 33 -13.67 17.44 -3.26
CA GLN A 33 -14.59 17.20 -2.14
C GLN A 33 -14.80 18.44 -1.25
N GLY A 34 -14.03 19.50 -1.46
CA GLY A 34 -14.02 20.66 -0.56
C GLY A 34 -13.40 20.34 0.81
N GLU A 35 -12.54 19.33 0.88
CA GLU A 35 -11.83 18.86 2.07
C GLU A 35 -10.34 19.23 2.02
N GLU A 36 -9.64 19.01 3.13
CA GLU A 36 -8.18 19.03 3.16
C GLU A 36 -7.60 17.64 2.85
N PRO A 37 -6.41 17.53 2.22
CA PRO A 37 -5.78 16.25 1.84
C PRO A 37 -5.42 15.32 3.01
N GLY A 38 -5.66 15.75 4.24
CA GLY A 38 -5.26 15.06 5.46
C GLY A 38 -3.79 15.31 5.82
N PRO A 39 -3.31 14.70 6.91
CA PRO A 39 -1.96 14.92 7.38
C PRO A 39 -0.90 14.38 6.40
N GLU A 40 0.28 14.98 6.43
CA GLU A 40 1.42 14.60 5.59
C GLU A 40 1.87 13.16 5.87
N GLY A 41 1.94 12.75 7.14
CA GLY A 41 2.39 11.41 7.59
C GLY A 41 1.42 10.27 7.33
N ARG A 42 0.25 10.54 6.72
CA ARG A 42 -0.79 9.52 6.51
C ARG A 42 -0.31 8.35 5.64
N ILE A 43 0.55 8.61 4.66
CA ILE A 43 1.09 7.56 3.77
C ILE A 43 2.10 6.70 4.54
N GLU A 44 2.94 7.29 5.38
CA GLU A 44 3.87 6.58 6.26
C GLU A 44 3.15 5.68 7.26
N GLU A 45 2.01 6.14 7.78
CA GLU A 45 1.13 5.35 8.66
C GLU A 45 0.56 4.14 7.91
N ALA A 46 -0.01 4.35 6.71
CA ALA A 46 -0.53 3.26 5.88
C ALA A 46 0.56 2.25 5.47
N ARG A 47 1.78 2.74 5.22
CA ARG A 47 2.94 1.88 4.98
C ARG A 47 3.32 1.10 6.23
N SER A 48 3.31 1.72 7.41
CA SER A 48 3.53 1.03 8.69
C SER A 48 2.54 -0.10 8.90
N ALA A 49 1.28 0.11 8.51
CA ALA A 49 0.22 -0.89 8.55
C ALA A 49 0.24 -1.91 7.40
N TYR A 50 1.23 -1.87 6.49
CA TYR A 50 1.30 -2.72 5.29
C TYR A 50 0.11 -2.58 4.30
N ALA A 51 -0.73 -1.56 4.48
CA ALA A 51 -1.79 -1.20 3.55
C ALA A 51 -1.26 -0.55 2.26
N LEU A 52 -0.05 0.02 2.33
CA LEU A 52 0.70 0.49 1.17
C LEU A 52 2.09 -0.10 1.14
N VAL A 53 2.57 -0.39 -0.07
CA VAL A 53 3.93 -0.90 -0.32
C VAL A 53 4.69 0.09 -1.17
N GLU A 54 5.94 0.36 -0.82
CA GLU A 54 6.86 1.10 -1.68
C GLU A 54 7.88 0.14 -2.29
N HIS A 55 7.98 0.14 -3.62
CA HIS A 55 8.90 -0.70 -4.39
C HIS A 55 9.42 0.11 -5.58
N GLU A 56 10.74 0.21 -5.73
CA GLU A 56 11.40 0.92 -6.84
C GLU A 56 10.91 2.37 -7.05
N GLY A 57 10.61 3.09 -5.96
CA GLY A 57 10.12 4.47 -6.00
C GLY A 57 8.64 4.61 -6.36
N LEU A 58 7.92 3.50 -6.46
CA LEU A 58 6.48 3.44 -6.69
C LEU A 58 5.75 2.99 -5.42
N VAL A 59 4.56 3.53 -5.20
CA VAL A 59 3.61 3.22 -4.13
C VAL A 59 2.47 2.41 -4.72
N LEU A 60 2.13 1.32 -4.03
CA LEU A 60 1.18 0.29 -4.44
C LEU A 60 0.17 0.06 -3.32
N ALA A 61 -1.01 -0.47 -3.66
CA ALA A 61 -1.86 -1.16 -2.70
C ALA A 61 -1.11 -2.35 -2.09
N GLY A 62 -1.02 -2.39 -0.76
CA GLY A 62 -0.30 -3.42 -0.02
C GLY A 62 -1.16 -4.62 0.38
N PRO A 63 -0.54 -5.66 0.95
CA PRO A 63 -1.23 -6.91 1.31
C PRO A 63 -2.26 -6.73 2.43
N ALA A 64 -2.07 -5.80 3.36
CA ALA A 64 -2.98 -5.58 4.48
C ALA A 64 -4.14 -4.62 4.15
N ALA A 65 -4.36 -4.33 2.87
CA ALA A 65 -5.47 -3.49 2.42
C ALA A 65 -6.48 -4.30 1.60
N PHE A 66 -7.74 -3.89 1.69
CA PHE A 66 -8.81 -4.25 0.77
C PHE A 66 -9.19 -3.00 -0.03
N PRO A 67 -8.48 -2.72 -1.16
CA PRO A 67 -8.61 -1.46 -1.89
C PRO A 67 -10.06 -1.09 -2.16
N THR A 68 -10.44 0.09 -1.70
CA THR A 68 -11.78 0.65 -1.88
C THR A 68 -11.63 2.01 -2.53
N LEU A 69 -12.24 2.23 -3.69
CA LEU A 69 -12.10 3.51 -4.38
C LEU A 69 -12.90 4.60 -3.64
N PRO A 70 -12.27 5.70 -3.18
CA PRO A 70 -13.00 6.78 -2.51
C PRO A 70 -13.93 7.51 -3.49
N GLU A 71 -14.97 8.14 -2.95
CA GLU A 71 -15.96 8.87 -3.75
C GLU A 71 -15.30 9.98 -4.59
N GLY A 72 -15.58 10.00 -5.91
CA GLY A 72 -15.04 10.99 -6.83
C GLY A 72 -13.61 10.72 -7.34
N ALA A 73 -12.98 9.61 -6.93
CA ALA A 73 -11.62 9.28 -7.36
C ALA A 73 -11.51 8.62 -8.75
N SER A 74 -12.61 8.10 -9.30
CA SER A 74 -12.61 7.38 -10.59
C SER A 74 -12.11 8.20 -11.78
N ASP A 75 -12.16 9.53 -11.67
CA ASP A 75 -11.81 10.48 -12.73
C ASP A 75 -10.37 11.04 -12.57
N LEU A 76 -9.66 10.63 -11.50
CA LEU A 76 -8.28 11.06 -11.26
C LEU A 76 -7.31 10.70 -12.41
N PRO A 77 -7.37 9.52 -13.05
CA PRO A 77 -6.47 9.20 -14.16
C PRO A 77 -6.56 10.19 -15.32
N HIS A 78 -7.76 10.67 -15.62
CA HIS A 78 -7.99 11.65 -16.67
C HIS A 78 -7.56 13.06 -16.28
N ILE A 79 -7.72 13.44 -15.02
CA ILE A 79 -7.36 14.78 -14.52
C ILE A 79 -5.84 14.93 -14.37
N LEU A 80 -5.18 13.90 -13.85
CA LEU A 80 -3.77 13.97 -13.52
C LEU A 80 -2.86 13.72 -14.73
N ASP A 81 -3.40 13.13 -15.81
CA ASP A 81 -2.64 12.68 -16.98
C ASP A 81 -1.48 11.75 -16.57
N VAL A 82 -1.76 10.88 -15.58
CA VAL A 82 -0.81 9.89 -15.05
C VAL A 82 -1.18 8.53 -15.64
N PRO A 83 -0.22 7.81 -16.26
CA PRO A 83 -0.50 6.51 -16.85
C PRO A 83 -0.68 5.44 -15.76
N GLU A 84 -1.45 4.41 -16.10
CA GLU A 84 -1.45 3.15 -15.35
C GLU A 84 -0.10 2.44 -15.47
N ARG A 85 0.32 1.75 -14.41
CA ARG A 85 1.59 1.05 -14.33
C ARG A 85 1.39 -0.38 -13.86
N GLU A 86 2.06 -1.31 -14.52
CA GLU A 86 2.22 -2.67 -14.04
C GLU A 86 3.51 -2.77 -13.23
N VAL A 87 3.43 -3.44 -12.08
CA VAL A 87 4.58 -3.72 -11.21
C VAL A 87 4.69 -5.22 -11.02
N ASP A 88 5.93 -5.73 -11.08
CA ASP A 88 6.22 -7.14 -10.79
C ASP A 88 5.81 -7.45 -9.35
N ARG A 89 4.69 -8.17 -9.23
CA ARG A 89 4.08 -8.51 -7.93
C ARG A 89 4.98 -9.44 -7.11
N GLU A 90 5.76 -10.31 -7.74
CA GLU A 90 6.71 -11.16 -7.03
C GLU A 90 7.87 -10.34 -6.46
N ALA A 91 8.42 -9.41 -7.25
CA ALA A 91 9.49 -8.52 -6.80
C ALA A 91 9.02 -7.59 -5.67
N ALA A 92 7.82 -7.02 -5.79
CA ALA A 92 7.19 -6.23 -4.73
C ALA A 92 6.94 -7.09 -3.48
N GLY A 93 6.44 -8.31 -3.64
CA GLY A 93 6.26 -9.29 -2.56
C GLY A 93 7.55 -9.58 -1.81
N LYS A 94 8.68 -9.74 -2.50
CA LYS A 94 10.00 -9.93 -1.87
C LYS A 94 10.46 -8.69 -1.09
N THR A 95 10.08 -7.49 -1.51
CA THR A 95 10.32 -6.27 -0.72
C THR A 95 9.52 -6.29 0.58
N VAL A 96 8.24 -6.67 0.53
CA VAL A 96 7.40 -6.79 1.73
C VAL A 96 7.93 -7.88 2.66
N LEU A 97 8.28 -9.05 2.12
CA LEU A 97 8.82 -10.17 2.88
C LEU A 97 10.06 -9.76 3.70
N ARG A 98 11.04 -9.10 3.06
CA ARG A 98 12.25 -8.62 3.76
C ARG A 98 11.93 -7.67 4.90
N ARG A 99 10.88 -6.85 4.75
CA ARG A 99 10.45 -5.93 5.78
C ARG A 99 9.74 -6.66 6.93
N LEU A 100 8.84 -7.59 6.62
CA LEU A 100 8.17 -8.43 7.62
C LEU A 100 9.17 -9.25 8.45
N SER A 101 10.23 -9.78 7.83
CA SER A 101 11.29 -10.50 8.56
C SER A 101 12.08 -9.62 9.54
N ALA A 102 11.99 -8.30 9.42
CA ALA A 102 12.62 -7.34 10.31
C ALA A 102 11.59 -6.59 11.19
N GLU A 103 10.33 -7.03 11.18
CA GLU A 103 9.26 -6.44 11.99
C GLU A 103 9.47 -6.79 13.47
N ASP A 104 9.27 -5.78 14.33
CA ASP A 104 9.45 -5.91 15.77
C ASP A 104 8.19 -6.48 16.46
N ASP A 105 7.03 -6.32 15.82
CA ASP A 105 5.74 -6.88 16.26
C ASP A 105 5.50 -8.26 15.60
N PRO A 106 5.72 -9.38 16.33
CA PRO A 106 5.56 -10.71 15.76
C PRO A 106 4.10 -11.05 15.41
N ASP A 107 3.13 -10.50 16.15
CA ASP A 107 1.71 -10.75 15.87
C ASP A 107 1.30 -10.10 14.56
N LEU A 108 1.73 -8.85 14.33
CA LEU A 108 1.54 -8.15 13.07
C LEU A 108 2.30 -8.85 11.93
N ALA A 109 3.55 -9.24 12.17
CA ALA A 109 4.37 -9.93 11.17
C ALA A 109 3.71 -11.23 10.69
N ARG A 110 3.18 -12.01 11.64
CA ARG A 110 2.45 -13.25 11.38
C ARG A 110 1.14 -13.00 10.63
N GLU A 111 0.34 -12.02 11.04
CA GLU A 111 -0.91 -11.66 10.35
C GLU A 111 -0.64 -11.31 8.88
N VAL A 112 0.22 -10.32 8.63
CA VAL A 112 0.53 -9.83 7.29
C VAL A 112 1.24 -10.88 6.44
N SER A 113 1.96 -11.85 7.05
CA SER A 113 2.58 -12.95 6.28
C SER A 113 1.55 -13.79 5.51
N TYR A 114 0.36 -14.01 6.08
CA TYR A 114 -0.71 -14.74 5.40
C TYR A 114 -1.30 -13.90 4.25
N ASP A 115 -1.54 -12.62 4.50
CA ASP A 115 -2.05 -11.70 3.49
C ASP A 115 -1.05 -11.52 2.34
N LEU A 116 0.25 -11.50 2.66
CA LEU A 116 1.33 -11.41 1.67
C LEU A 116 1.33 -12.61 0.72
N GLU A 117 1.15 -13.84 1.22
CA GLU A 117 1.07 -15.05 0.39
C GLU A 117 -0.18 -15.07 -0.51
N ALA A 118 -1.26 -14.39 -0.10
CA ALA A 118 -2.43 -14.18 -0.94
C ALA A 118 -2.21 -13.07 -1.98
N TRP A 119 -1.46 -12.03 -1.61
CA TRP A 119 -1.22 -10.83 -2.42
C TRP A 119 -0.12 -11.00 -3.48
N ALA A 120 0.91 -11.79 -3.21
CA ALA A 120 2.04 -12.01 -4.11
C ALA A 120 2.53 -13.47 -4.10
N PRO A 121 3.12 -13.96 -5.21
CA PRO A 121 3.63 -15.33 -5.31
C PRO A 121 4.99 -15.46 -4.58
N VAL A 122 4.98 -15.30 -3.26
CA VAL A 122 6.16 -15.43 -2.38
C VAL A 122 5.84 -16.41 -1.25
N ASP A 123 6.89 -17.00 -0.68
CA ASP A 123 6.79 -17.84 0.50
C ASP A 123 7.15 -17.01 1.73
N ALA A 124 6.19 -16.83 2.65
CA ALA A 124 6.38 -16.08 3.89
C ALA A 124 6.40 -17.00 5.12
N SER A 125 6.46 -18.33 4.94
CA SER A 125 6.50 -19.30 6.03
C SER A 125 7.61 -19.05 7.05
N ALA A 126 8.80 -18.67 6.59
CA ALA A 126 9.94 -18.37 7.45
C ALA A 126 9.66 -17.26 8.48
N VAL A 127 8.81 -16.27 8.15
CA VAL A 127 8.44 -15.19 9.09
C VAL A 127 7.70 -15.76 10.31
N ARG A 128 6.89 -16.80 10.10
CA ARG A 128 6.10 -17.48 11.14
C ARG A 128 6.94 -18.48 11.93
N ASP A 129 7.94 -19.09 11.30
CA ASP A 129 8.83 -20.07 11.94
C ASP A 129 9.85 -19.40 12.86
N ASP A 130 10.37 -18.22 12.48
CA ASP A 130 11.26 -17.41 13.34
C ASP A 130 10.59 -16.96 14.64
N GLU A 131 9.26 -16.79 14.64
CA GLU A 131 8.48 -16.49 15.85
C GLU A 131 8.49 -17.68 16.83
N GLN A 132 8.37 -18.92 16.33
CA GLN A 132 8.35 -20.11 17.18
C GLN A 132 9.69 -20.39 17.86
N GLU A 133 10.82 -19.94 17.29
CA GLU A 133 12.14 -20.05 17.94
C GLU A 133 12.37 -18.95 19.00
N ARG A 134 11.61 -17.85 18.97
CA ARG A 134 11.72 -16.72 19.92
C ARG A 134 10.80 -16.84 21.15
N LEU A 135 9.87 -17.80 21.15
CA LEU A 135 8.95 -18.14 22.25
C LEU A 135 9.51 -19.27 23.14
#